data_AF-A0A9D4YKF3-F1
#
_entry.id   AF-A0A9D4YKF3-F1
#
_cell.length_a   1.000
_cell.length_b   1.000
_cell.length_c   1.000
_cell.angle_alpha   90.00
_cell.angle_beta   90.00
_cell.angle_gamma   90.00
#
_symmetry.space_group_name_H-M   'P 1'
#
loop_
_entity.id
_entity.type
_entity.pdbx_description
1 polymer ?
#
loop_
_entity_poly.entity_id
_entity_poly.type
_entity_poly.pdbx_seq_one_letter_code
_entity_poly.pdbx_strand_id
1 'polypeptide(L)'
;MAVVSFPAATELVGGGGFLSKIYRVGAMGKQINGSESQNKGFQDWHLRQILEVTIFDGVTETIPRWPWFIFLVGGMCCLACSSISHLLACHSKRFNLFFWRLDYAGISIMIVSSFYAPIYYVFFCNPYARLLYLTSISVLGVVAIITLLSPTLSAPRFRTFRASLFLSMGFSGVIPAVHALVSNWGQSHIVVAIGYELITGILYAIGVVFYVTRIPERWKPGAFDIAGHSHQIFHVFVVLGALAHSTATLVIMDFRRGSPTCAF
;
A
#
# COMPACT_ATOMS: atom_id res chain seq x y z
N MET A 1 13.32 12.35 -20.49
CA MET A 1 14.11 11.15 -20.13
C MET A 1 15.53 11.56 -19.82
N ALA A 2 15.89 11.60 -18.54
CA ALA A 2 17.29 11.68 -18.11
C ALA A 2 17.66 10.32 -17.51
N VAL A 3 18.69 9.74 -18.09
CA VAL A 3 19.24 8.42 -17.83
C VAL A 3 19.74 8.33 -16.39
N VAL A 4 19.30 7.30 -15.67
CA VAL A 4 19.99 6.81 -14.47
C VAL A 4 21.00 5.78 -14.95
N SER A 5 22.25 6.21 -15.12
CA SER A 5 23.40 5.29 -15.19
C SER A 5 24.10 5.35 -13.84
N PHE A 6 24.23 4.21 -13.19
CA PHE A 6 25.22 3.95 -12.14
C PHE A 6 25.89 2.61 -12.45
N PRO A 7 27.17 2.44 -12.06
CA PRO A 7 28.06 1.45 -12.65
C PRO A 7 27.75 0.03 -12.18
N ALA A 8 28.03 -0.91 -13.08
CA ALA A 8 27.85 -2.34 -12.87
C ALA A 8 28.72 -2.87 -11.72
N ALA A 9 28.13 -3.71 -10.87
CA ALA A 9 28.85 -4.63 -10.02
C ALA A 9 28.50 -6.05 -10.46
N THR A 10 29.55 -6.80 -10.81
CA THR A 10 29.59 -8.17 -11.32
C THR A 10 29.32 -9.21 -10.24
N GLU A 11 28.57 -10.23 -10.66
CA GLU A 11 28.53 -11.66 -10.27
C GLU A 11 28.58 -12.09 -8.80
N LEU A 12 27.60 -12.92 -8.40
CA LEU A 12 27.84 -14.32 -8.00
C LEU A 12 26.55 -15.16 -8.14
N VAL A 13 26.75 -16.39 -8.62
CA VAL A 13 25.78 -17.41 -9.05
C VAL A 13 25.31 -18.27 -7.86
N GLY A 14 24.07 -18.80 -7.93
CA GLY A 14 23.81 -20.19 -7.50
C GLY A 14 22.49 -20.52 -6.79
N GLY A 15 21.67 -21.35 -7.44
CA GLY A 15 20.68 -22.28 -6.83
C GLY A 15 19.28 -21.68 -6.59
N GLY A 16 18.15 -22.24 -7.03
CA GLY A 16 17.85 -23.61 -7.42
C GLY A 16 16.65 -24.12 -6.61
N GLY A 17 15.44 -23.89 -7.13
CA GLY A 17 14.22 -24.69 -6.94
C GLY A 17 13.70 -25.01 -5.53
N PHE A 18 12.59 -24.37 -5.14
CA PHE A 18 11.56 -24.98 -4.29
C PHE A 18 10.30 -24.13 -4.38
N LEU A 19 9.16 -24.67 -4.85
CA LEU A 19 7.77 -24.24 -4.55
C LEU A 19 6.77 -24.87 -5.55
N SER A 20 6.59 -26.19 -5.48
CA SER A 20 5.46 -26.88 -6.12
C SER A 20 4.87 -27.93 -5.17
N LYS A 21 4.29 -27.47 -4.06
CA LYS A 21 3.35 -28.26 -3.27
C LYS A 21 2.76 -27.35 -2.20
N ILE A 22 1.48 -27.01 -2.35
CA ILE A 22 0.44 -26.82 -1.33
C ILE A 22 -0.74 -26.19 -2.07
N TYR A 23 -1.57 -27.02 -2.72
CA TYR A 23 -2.96 -26.72 -3.07
C TYR A 23 -3.64 -28.04 -3.44
N ARG A 24 -4.21 -28.74 -2.45
CA ARG A 24 -5.23 -29.80 -2.65
C ARG A 24 -5.71 -30.36 -1.31
N VAL A 25 -6.82 -29.84 -0.77
CA VAL A 25 -7.85 -30.52 0.05
C VAL A 25 -9.06 -29.59 0.00
N GLY A 26 -10.31 -29.96 -0.26
CA GLY A 26 -10.97 -31.22 -0.57
C GLY A 26 -12.47 -30.89 -0.75
N ALA A 27 -13.10 -31.37 -1.81
CA ALA A 27 -14.52 -31.20 -2.08
C ALA A 27 -15.20 -32.57 -1.94
N MET A 28 -16.23 -32.67 -1.10
CA MET A 28 -17.12 -33.82 -1.07
C MET A 28 -18.49 -33.39 -0.51
N GLY A 29 -19.51 -33.34 -1.36
CA GLY A 29 -20.88 -33.01 -1.01
C GLY A 29 -21.83 -34.11 -1.50
N LYS A 30 -22.73 -34.55 -0.62
CA LYS A 30 -23.77 -35.57 -0.85
C LYS A 30 -25.15 -34.90 -0.76
N GLN A 31 -26.02 -35.16 -1.72
CA GLN A 31 -27.43 -34.70 -1.78
C GLN A 31 -28.35 -35.49 -0.83
N ILE A 32 -29.34 -34.82 -0.22
CA ILE A 32 -30.67 -35.38 0.16
C ILE A 32 -31.74 -34.25 0.04
N ASN A 33 -32.90 -34.59 -0.55
CA ASN A 33 -34.10 -33.76 -0.75
C ASN A 33 -34.99 -33.64 0.51
N GLY A 34 -35.73 -32.53 0.63
CA GLY A 34 -36.86 -32.38 1.58
C GLY A 34 -37.49 -30.98 1.52
N SER A 35 -38.58 -30.84 0.76
CA SER A 35 -39.39 -29.63 0.59
C SER A 35 -40.44 -29.46 1.69
N GLU A 36 -40.84 -28.21 1.96
CA GLU A 36 -41.95 -27.78 2.84
C GLU A 36 -41.71 -27.72 4.36
N SER A 37 -40.67 -26.99 4.78
CA SER A 37 -40.65 -26.29 6.09
C SER A 37 -39.68 -25.09 6.11
N GLN A 38 -39.11 -24.71 4.95
CA GLN A 38 -38.01 -23.75 4.94
C GLN A 38 -38.44 -22.29 5.06
N ASN A 39 -39.68 -21.91 4.71
CA ASN A 39 -39.99 -20.49 4.60
C ASN A 39 -40.23 -19.77 5.94
N LYS A 40 -40.70 -20.46 6.98
CA LYS A 40 -40.85 -19.87 8.33
C LYS A 40 -39.55 -19.88 9.13
N GLY A 41 -38.74 -20.94 8.98
CA GLY A 41 -37.42 -20.99 9.61
C GLY A 41 -36.49 -19.94 9.01
N PHE A 42 -36.36 -19.90 7.68
CA PHE A 42 -35.45 -19.01 6.95
C PHE A 42 -35.62 -17.53 7.30
N GLN A 43 -36.87 -17.06 7.42
CA GLN A 43 -37.16 -15.68 7.82
C GLN A 43 -36.75 -15.39 9.27
N ASP A 44 -36.90 -16.35 10.18
CA ASP A 44 -36.55 -16.20 11.60
C ASP A 44 -35.03 -16.22 11.82
N TRP A 45 -34.27 -17.01 11.04
CA TRP A 45 -32.80 -16.95 11.04
C TRP A 45 -32.29 -15.61 10.51
N HIS A 46 -32.88 -15.10 9.43
CA HIS A 46 -32.50 -13.80 8.90
C HIS A 46 -32.84 -12.67 9.86
N LEU A 47 -34.00 -12.71 10.52
CA LEU A 47 -34.35 -11.71 11.52
C LEU A 47 -33.48 -11.83 12.76
N ARG A 48 -33.12 -13.02 13.23
CA ARG A 48 -32.14 -13.21 14.32
C ARG A 48 -30.75 -12.74 13.93
N GLN A 49 -30.32 -12.99 12.70
CA GLN A 49 -29.03 -12.54 12.19
C GLN A 49 -29.01 -11.03 11.99
N ILE A 50 -30.11 -10.42 11.53
CA ILE A 50 -30.29 -8.96 11.47
C ILE A 50 -30.35 -8.39 12.89
N LEU A 51 -31.07 -9.01 13.82
CA LEU A 51 -31.18 -8.55 15.21
C LEU A 51 -29.85 -8.69 15.94
N GLU A 52 -29.07 -9.76 15.71
CA GLU A 52 -27.69 -9.91 16.21
C GLU A 52 -26.78 -8.85 15.61
N VAL A 53 -26.82 -8.61 14.29
CA VAL A 53 -26.04 -7.53 13.64
C VAL A 53 -26.43 -6.16 14.22
N THR A 54 -27.72 -5.91 14.43
CA THR A 54 -28.22 -4.61 14.93
C THR A 54 -27.96 -4.42 16.43
N ILE A 55 -27.98 -5.49 17.23
CA ILE A 55 -27.66 -5.45 18.66
C ILE A 55 -26.13 -5.36 18.88
N PHE A 56 -25.31 -5.97 18.01
CA PHE A 56 -23.84 -5.80 18.04
C PHE A 56 -23.40 -4.42 17.55
N ASP A 57 -24.14 -3.79 16.63
CA ASP A 57 -23.92 -2.40 16.22
C ASP A 57 -24.38 -1.38 17.29
N GLY A 58 -25.22 -1.79 18.25
CA GLY A 58 -25.78 -0.93 19.29
C GLY A 58 -24.86 -0.66 20.50
N VAL A 59 -23.78 -1.44 20.68
CA VAL A 59 -22.89 -1.34 21.86
C VAL A 59 -21.40 -1.20 21.47
N THR A 60 -21.06 -1.15 20.18
CA THR A 60 -19.68 -0.97 19.75
C THR A 60 -19.35 0.51 19.56
N GLU A 61 -18.36 1.03 20.30
CA GLU A 61 -17.75 2.31 19.93
C GLU A 61 -17.33 2.23 18.46
N THR A 62 -17.93 3.08 17.62
CA THR A 62 -17.73 3.04 16.18
C THR A 62 -16.33 3.55 15.85
N ILE A 63 -15.41 2.62 15.56
CA ILE A 63 -14.05 2.98 15.16
C ILE A 63 -14.10 3.85 13.89
N PRO A 64 -13.48 5.04 13.91
CA PRO A 64 -13.57 5.95 12.78
C PRO A 64 -12.97 5.36 11.50
N ARG A 65 -13.73 5.41 10.39
CA ARG A 65 -13.34 4.86 9.07
C ARG A 65 -12.63 5.88 8.17
N TRP A 66 -12.60 7.16 8.56
CA TRP A 66 -11.94 8.21 7.77
C TRP A 66 -10.46 7.95 7.45
N PRO A 67 -9.62 7.34 8.32
CA PRO A 67 -8.22 7.08 7.99
C PRO A 67 -8.08 6.12 6.81
N TRP A 68 -8.94 5.11 6.76
CA TRP A 68 -9.02 4.17 5.64
C TRP A 68 -9.39 4.86 4.33
N PHE A 69 -10.36 5.77 4.36
CA PHE A 69 -10.74 6.54 3.18
C PHE A 69 -9.63 7.47 2.69
N ILE A 70 -8.81 8.05 3.58
CA ILE A 70 -7.64 8.84 3.16
C ILE A 70 -6.68 7.99 2.34
N PHE A 71 -6.36 6.79 2.79
CA PHE A 71 -5.51 5.86 2.04
C PHE A 71 -6.11 5.54 0.67
N LEU A 72 -7.41 5.19 0.61
CA LEU A 72 -8.06 4.89 -0.67
C LEU A 72 -8.06 6.07 -1.63
N VAL A 73 -8.40 7.28 -1.15
CA VAL A 73 -8.41 8.50 -1.96
C VAL A 73 -7.00 8.84 -2.43
N GLY A 74 -5.99 8.72 -1.56
CA GLY A 74 -4.60 8.94 -1.94
C GLY A 74 -4.11 7.95 -3.00
N GLY A 75 -4.49 6.67 -2.88
CA GLY A 75 -4.19 5.66 -3.88
C GLY A 75 -4.88 5.89 -5.22
N MET A 76 -6.18 6.23 -5.20
CA MET A 76 -6.91 6.62 -6.42
C MET A 76 -6.28 7.85 -7.07
N CYS A 77 -5.92 8.87 -6.28
CA CYS A 77 -5.25 10.06 -6.78
C CYS A 77 -3.91 9.72 -7.43
N CYS A 78 -3.10 8.86 -6.81
CA CYS A 78 -1.82 8.41 -7.37
C CYS A 78 -2.01 7.71 -8.74
N LEU A 79 -2.94 6.76 -8.82
CA LEU A 79 -3.20 6.03 -10.06
C LEU A 79 -3.79 6.92 -11.16
N ALA A 80 -4.65 7.87 -10.78
CA ALA A 80 -5.20 8.86 -11.71
C ALA A 80 -4.10 9.80 -12.23
N CYS A 81 -3.25 10.35 -11.34
CA CYS A 81 -2.11 11.17 -11.72
C CYS A 81 -1.18 10.42 -12.68
N SER A 82 -0.87 9.15 -12.39
CA SER A 82 -0.06 8.29 -13.27
C SER A 82 -0.71 8.11 -14.64
N SER A 83 -1.98 7.73 -14.68
CA SER A 83 -2.71 7.46 -15.92
C SER A 83 -2.85 8.70 -16.80
N ILE A 84 -3.23 9.85 -16.22
CA ILE A 84 -3.32 11.13 -16.92
C ILE A 84 -1.95 11.54 -17.46
N SER A 85 -0.90 11.34 -16.66
CA SER A 85 0.45 11.73 -17.06
C SER A 85 0.96 10.91 -18.24
N HIS A 86 0.73 9.60 -18.23
CA HIS A 86 1.09 8.72 -19.34
C HIS A 86 0.28 9.01 -20.61
N LEU A 87 -1.01 9.34 -20.47
CA LEU A 87 -1.88 9.66 -21.59
C LEU A 87 -1.48 10.99 -22.26
N LEU A 88 -1.16 12.01 -21.48
CA LEU A 88 -0.97 13.38 -21.97
C LEU A 88 0.50 13.80 -22.13
N ALA A 89 1.46 12.95 -21.75
CA ALA A 89 2.88 13.23 -21.85
C ALA A 89 3.38 13.47 -23.29
N CYS A 90 2.67 13.01 -24.33
CA CYS A 90 3.07 13.20 -25.73
C CYS A 90 2.71 14.57 -26.31
N HIS A 91 1.86 15.36 -25.63
CA HIS A 91 1.26 16.57 -26.22
C HIS A 91 2.29 17.68 -26.55
N SER A 92 3.17 18.02 -25.61
CA SER A 92 4.27 18.98 -25.85
C SER A 92 5.36 18.85 -24.80
N LYS A 93 6.53 19.43 -25.05
CA LYS A 93 7.64 19.42 -24.08
C LYS A 93 7.26 20.04 -22.71
N ARG A 94 6.45 21.10 -22.70
CA ARG A 94 6.00 21.75 -21.45
C ARG A 94 5.04 20.85 -20.67
N PHE A 95 4.04 20.30 -21.35
CA PHE A 95 3.07 19.38 -20.74
C PHE A 95 3.74 18.08 -20.28
N ASN A 96 4.67 17.52 -21.07
CA ASN A 96 5.47 16.36 -20.69
C ASN A 96 6.16 16.56 -19.33
N LEU A 97 6.89 17.68 -19.17
CA LEU A 97 7.59 17.98 -17.92
C LEU A 97 6.63 18.18 -16.74
N PHE A 98 5.47 18.80 -16.97
CA PHE A 98 4.46 18.98 -15.93
C PHE A 98 3.85 17.66 -15.49
N PHE A 99 3.43 16.81 -16.42
CA PHE A 99 2.81 15.53 -16.13
C PHE A 99 3.76 14.55 -15.45
N TRP A 100 5.04 14.47 -15.85
CA TRP A 100 6.00 13.65 -15.11
C TRP A 100 6.21 14.11 -13.65
N ARG A 101 6.07 15.41 -13.37
CA ARG A 101 6.09 15.93 -11.99
C ARG A 101 4.82 15.59 -11.23
N LEU A 102 3.67 15.63 -11.91
CA LEU A 102 2.38 15.25 -11.35
C LEU A 102 2.35 13.77 -10.96
N ASP A 103 2.88 12.89 -11.81
CA ASP A 103 3.03 11.46 -11.52
C ASP A 103 3.88 11.23 -10.24
N TYR A 104 5.04 11.89 -10.14
CA TYR A 104 5.85 11.82 -8.92
C TYR A 104 5.17 12.41 -7.68
N ALA A 105 4.39 13.49 -7.83
CA ALA A 105 3.59 14.02 -6.73
C ALA A 105 2.49 13.03 -6.30
N GLY A 106 1.91 12.28 -7.23
CA GLY A 106 0.98 11.18 -6.96
C GLY A 106 1.60 10.10 -6.06
N ILE A 107 2.85 9.70 -6.33
CA ILE A 107 3.60 8.76 -5.48
C ILE A 107 3.76 9.33 -4.06
N SER A 108 4.12 10.62 -3.92
CA SER A 108 4.22 11.26 -2.61
C SER A 108 2.89 11.26 -1.87
N ILE A 109 1.77 11.54 -2.55
CA ILE A 109 0.42 11.50 -1.96
C ILE A 109 0.08 10.08 -1.48
N MET A 110 0.35 9.05 -2.30
CA MET A 110 0.14 7.65 -1.91
C MET A 110 0.90 7.33 -0.62
N ILE A 111 2.21 7.62 -0.57
CA ILE A 111 3.05 7.34 0.61
C ILE A 111 2.50 8.04 1.86
N VAL A 112 2.14 9.32 1.77
CA VAL A 112 1.59 10.05 2.93
C VAL A 112 0.28 9.43 3.38
N SER A 113 -0.64 9.19 2.44
CA SER A 113 -1.97 8.68 2.74
C SER A 113 -1.95 7.26 3.33
N SER A 114 -1.00 6.42 2.92
CA SER A 114 -0.86 5.04 3.42
C SER A 114 -0.45 5.01 4.89
N PHE A 115 0.20 6.06 5.41
CA PHE A 115 0.58 6.12 6.83
C PHE A 115 -0.62 6.39 7.75
N TYR A 116 -1.70 7.01 7.24
CA TYR A 116 -2.80 7.48 8.08
C TYR A 116 -3.53 6.35 8.80
N ALA A 117 -3.97 5.33 8.06
CA ALA A 117 -4.77 4.25 8.65
C ALA A 117 -3.99 3.37 9.64
N PRO A 118 -2.84 2.76 9.28
CA PRO A 118 -2.07 1.92 10.21
C PRO A 118 -1.69 2.65 11.49
N ILE A 119 -1.17 3.87 11.39
CA ILE A 119 -0.70 4.66 12.54
C ILE A 119 -1.89 5.07 13.42
N TYR A 120 -3.01 5.49 12.82
CA TYR A 120 -4.19 5.88 13.58
C TYR A 120 -4.75 4.72 14.41
N TYR A 121 -4.86 3.53 13.82
CA TYR A 121 -5.45 2.36 14.48
C TYR A 121 -4.51 1.69 15.49
N VAL A 122 -3.20 1.61 15.17
CA VAL A 122 -2.23 0.98 16.08
C VAL A 122 -1.91 1.85 17.29
N PHE A 123 -1.80 3.18 17.11
CA PHE A 123 -1.57 4.14 18.20
C PHE A 123 -2.86 4.83 18.66
N PHE A 124 -4.01 4.18 18.50
CA PHE A 124 -5.31 4.77 18.89
C PHE A 124 -5.32 5.25 20.35
N CYS A 125 -4.73 4.46 21.26
CA CYS A 125 -4.61 4.74 22.68
C CYS A 125 -3.42 5.64 23.07
N ASN A 126 -2.51 5.92 22.14
CA ASN A 126 -1.36 6.80 22.38
C ASN A 126 -1.47 8.04 21.47
N PRO A 127 -2.19 9.09 21.90
CA PRO A 127 -2.44 10.25 21.06
C PRO A 127 -1.16 11.01 20.72
N TYR A 128 -0.16 11.00 21.59
CA TYR A 128 1.12 11.68 21.37
C TYR A 128 1.93 11.03 20.25
N ALA A 129 2.11 9.70 20.30
CA ALA A 129 2.80 8.96 19.24
C ALA A 129 2.07 9.09 17.90
N ARG A 130 0.75 8.94 17.92
CA ARG A 130 -0.11 9.11 16.73
C ARG A 130 0.09 10.50 16.10
N LEU A 131 -0.02 11.56 16.88
CA LEU A 131 0.15 12.93 16.39
C LEU A 131 1.56 13.15 15.84
N LEU A 132 2.59 12.71 16.56
CA LEU A 132 3.98 12.88 16.14
C LEU A 132 4.25 12.23 14.79
N TYR A 133 3.83 10.98 14.57
CA TYR A 133 4.10 10.30 13.30
C TYR A 133 3.26 10.84 12.14
N LEU A 134 1.97 11.11 12.34
CA LEU A 134 1.10 11.64 11.30
C LEU A 134 1.49 13.05 10.87
N THR A 135 1.89 13.91 11.82
CA THR A 135 2.40 15.25 11.50
C THR A 135 3.73 15.17 10.78
N SER A 136 4.65 14.32 11.24
CA SER A 136 5.97 14.14 10.60
C SER A 136 5.85 13.71 9.14
N ILE A 137 5.07 12.66 8.84
CA ILE A 137 4.91 12.20 7.45
C ILE A 137 4.17 13.23 6.59
N SER A 138 3.21 13.97 7.15
CA SER A 138 2.49 15.01 6.43
C SER A 138 3.41 16.18 6.06
N VAL A 139 4.28 16.62 6.99
CA VAL A 139 5.27 17.67 6.72
C VAL A 139 6.26 17.22 5.63
N LEU A 140 6.80 16.00 5.75
CA LEU A 140 7.69 15.44 4.72
C LEU A 140 7.00 15.35 3.36
N GLY A 141 5.73 14.94 3.34
CA GLY A 141 4.88 14.87 2.17
C GLY A 141 4.66 16.21 1.49
N VAL A 142 4.31 17.24 2.26
CA VAL A 142 4.13 18.61 1.75
C VAL A 142 5.43 19.13 1.15
N VAL A 143 6.56 18.95 1.84
CA VAL A 143 7.89 19.34 1.33
C VAL A 143 8.19 18.58 0.03
N ALA A 144 7.85 17.30 -0.07
CA ALA A 144 8.03 16.50 -1.29
C ALA A 144 7.20 17.03 -2.46
N ILE A 145 5.91 17.25 -2.24
CA ILE A 145 5.00 17.77 -3.27
C ILE A 145 5.47 19.15 -3.75
N ILE A 146 5.83 20.07 -2.84
CA ILE A 146 6.35 21.39 -3.21
C ILE A 146 7.63 21.27 -4.04
N THR A 147 8.55 20.39 -3.63
CA THR A 147 9.82 20.16 -4.34
C THR A 147 9.60 19.60 -5.74
N LEU A 148 8.63 18.70 -5.90
CA LEU A 148 8.32 18.04 -7.17
C LEU A 148 7.55 18.93 -8.14
N LEU A 149 6.62 19.74 -7.63
CA LEU A 149 5.82 20.64 -8.47
C LEU A 149 6.57 21.94 -8.81
N SER A 150 7.53 22.35 -7.97
CA SER A 150 8.36 23.54 -8.23
C SER A 150 9.34 23.29 -9.40
N PRO A 151 9.28 24.11 -10.48
CA PRO A 151 10.19 23.99 -11.61
C PRO A 151 11.67 24.14 -11.22
N THR A 152 11.95 25.03 -10.27
CA THR A 152 13.30 25.35 -9.81
C THR A 152 13.90 24.22 -9.00
N LEU A 153 13.08 23.57 -8.17
CA LEU A 153 13.51 22.46 -7.29
C LEU A 153 13.50 21.11 -8.00
N SER A 154 12.82 21.00 -9.14
CA SER A 154 12.88 19.82 -10.01
C SER A 154 14.11 19.76 -10.92
N ALA A 155 14.98 20.76 -10.88
CA ALA A 155 16.20 20.80 -11.68
C ALA A 155 17.15 19.63 -11.36
N PRO A 156 17.97 19.15 -12.31
CA PRO A 156 18.89 18.02 -12.10
C PRO A 156 19.82 18.17 -10.88
N ARG A 157 20.21 19.40 -10.53
CA ARG A 157 21.04 19.71 -9.36
C ARG A 157 20.43 19.25 -8.02
N PHE A 158 19.10 19.18 -7.92
CA PHE A 158 18.38 18.76 -6.71
C PHE A 158 17.97 17.28 -6.74
N ARG A 159 18.55 16.49 -7.65
CA ARG A 159 18.24 15.06 -7.77
C ARG A 159 18.53 14.30 -6.48
N THR A 160 19.68 14.56 -5.85
CA THR A 160 20.05 13.92 -4.57
C THR A 160 19.08 14.32 -3.46
N PHE A 161 18.70 15.59 -3.38
CA PHE A 161 17.73 16.08 -2.40
C PHE A 161 16.36 15.41 -2.56
N ARG A 162 15.86 15.26 -3.79
CA ARG A 162 14.60 14.54 -4.04
C ARG A 162 14.71 13.07 -3.67
N ALA A 163 15.81 12.40 -4.05
CA ALA A 163 16.03 11.00 -3.71
C ALA A 163 16.10 10.79 -2.20
N SER A 164 16.84 11.63 -1.47
CA SER A 164 16.91 11.55 -0.01
C SER A 164 15.54 11.79 0.63
N LEU A 165 14.74 12.71 0.09
CA LEU A 165 13.41 13.00 0.62
C LEU A 165 12.46 11.80 0.50
N PHE A 166 12.38 11.16 -0.67
CA PHE A 166 11.60 9.92 -0.84
C PHE A 166 12.12 8.78 0.03
N LEU A 167 13.44 8.66 0.15
CA LEU A 167 14.07 7.64 0.97
C LEU A 167 13.75 7.84 2.46
N SER A 168 13.81 9.09 2.95
CA SER A 168 13.40 9.46 4.30
C SER A 168 11.92 9.18 4.55
N MET A 169 11.03 9.51 3.59
CA MET A 169 9.61 9.18 3.70
C MET A 169 9.38 7.67 3.84
N GLY A 170 10.01 6.86 2.98
CA GLY A 170 9.89 5.40 3.03
C GLY A 170 10.43 4.80 4.33
N PHE A 171 11.67 5.15 4.72
CA PHE A 171 12.28 4.62 5.94
C PHE A 171 11.66 5.15 7.23
N SER A 172 10.99 6.30 7.19
CA SER A 172 10.29 6.83 8.36
C SER A 172 9.26 5.86 8.92
N GLY A 173 8.74 4.92 8.11
CA GLY A 173 7.80 3.87 8.52
C GLY A 173 8.41 2.78 9.40
N VAL A 174 9.74 2.61 9.42
CA VAL A 174 10.41 1.61 10.28
C VAL A 174 10.25 1.96 11.76
N ILE A 175 10.38 3.24 12.10
CA ILE A 175 10.28 3.74 13.47
C ILE A 175 8.89 3.45 14.10
N PRO A 176 7.75 3.86 13.49
CA PRO A 176 6.44 3.53 14.02
C PRO A 176 6.14 2.03 13.97
N ALA A 177 6.69 1.26 13.03
CA ALA A 177 6.51 -0.20 13.01
C ALA A 177 7.19 -0.87 14.23
N VAL A 178 8.43 -0.48 14.54
CA VAL A 178 9.14 -0.98 15.73
C VAL A 178 8.44 -0.53 17.01
N HIS A 179 8.04 0.74 17.09
CA HIS A 179 7.30 1.26 18.24
C HIS A 179 5.96 0.53 18.41
N ALA A 180 5.23 0.26 17.33
CA ALA A 180 3.99 -0.50 17.37
C ALA A 180 4.20 -1.92 17.91
N LEU A 181 5.27 -2.60 17.50
CA LEU A 181 5.62 -3.94 17.98
C LEU A 181 5.94 -3.96 19.47
N VAL A 182 6.71 -2.98 19.95
CA VAL A 182 7.08 -2.87 21.36
C VAL A 182 5.88 -2.48 22.23
N SER A 183 5.07 -1.51 21.79
CA SER A 183 3.90 -1.04 22.56
C SER A 183 2.76 -2.05 22.61
N ASN A 184 2.62 -2.92 21.60
CA ASN A 184 1.56 -3.92 21.53
C ASN A 184 2.14 -5.35 21.61
N TRP A 185 3.14 -5.54 22.49
CA TRP A 185 3.83 -6.81 22.62
C TRP A 185 2.84 -7.95 22.93
N GLY A 186 3.04 -9.10 22.28
CA GLY A 186 2.18 -10.28 22.45
C GLY A 186 0.90 -10.28 21.61
N GLN A 187 0.60 -9.19 20.86
CA GLN A 187 -0.57 -9.13 19.98
C GLN A 187 -0.27 -9.74 18.60
N SER A 188 -0.86 -10.91 18.32
CA SER A 188 -0.64 -11.66 17.06
C SER A 188 -1.02 -10.85 15.82
N HIS A 189 -2.11 -10.07 15.88
CA HIS A 189 -2.55 -9.21 14.79
C HIS A 189 -1.48 -8.18 14.37
N ILE A 190 -0.76 -7.59 15.33
CA ILE A 190 0.28 -6.58 15.04
C ILE A 190 1.48 -7.23 14.37
N VAL A 191 1.88 -8.42 14.80
CA VAL A 191 2.98 -9.18 14.16
C VAL A 191 2.61 -9.55 12.73
N VAL A 192 1.38 -10.04 12.50
CA VAL A 192 0.88 -10.37 11.16
C VAL A 192 0.82 -9.13 10.27
N ALA A 193 0.33 -7.99 10.79
CA ALA A 193 0.28 -6.74 10.05
C ALA A 193 1.68 -6.25 9.64
N ILE A 194 2.66 -6.29 10.56
CA ILE A 194 4.05 -5.96 10.26
C ILE A 194 4.63 -6.91 9.19
N GLY A 195 4.26 -8.19 9.20
CA GLY A 195 4.61 -9.13 8.14
C GLY A 195 4.10 -8.69 6.77
N TYR A 196 2.84 -8.24 6.67
CA TYR A 196 2.29 -7.69 5.43
C TYR A 196 2.92 -6.34 5.03
N GLU A 197 3.30 -5.49 5.98
CA GLU A 197 4.07 -4.26 5.69
C GLU A 197 5.48 -4.59 5.17
N LEU A 198 6.13 -5.64 5.67
CA LEU A 198 7.40 -6.11 5.13
C LEU A 198 7.23 -6.62 3.69
N ILE A 199 6.17 -7.39 3.43
CA ILE A 199 5.83 -7.83 2.06
C ILE A 199 5.60 -6.62 1.15
N THR A 200 4.88 -5.60 1.63
CA THR A 200 4.68 -4.33 0.91
C THR A 200 6.02 -3.70 0.53
N GLY A 201 6.95 -3.58 1.48
CA GLY A 201 8.29 -3.05 1.24
C GLY A 201 9.09 -3.86 0.22
N ILE A 202 9.03 -5.19 0.30
CA ILE A 202 9.69 -6.10 -0.66
C ILE A 202 9.10 -5.93 -2.07
N LEU A 203 7.77 -5.88 -2.20
CA LEU A 203 7.10 -5.71 -3.49
C LEU A 203 7.49 -4.38 -4.15
N TYR A 204 7.50 -3.28 -3.39
CA TYR A 204 7.96 -1.99 -3.92
C TYR A 204 9.45 -2.03 -4.29
N ALA A 205 10.31 -2.65 -3.49
CA ALA A 205 11.73 -2.78 -3.80
C ALA A 205 11.96 -3.55 -5.10
N ILE A 206 11.28 -4.68 -5.30
CA ILE A 206 11.34 -5.47 -6.54
C ILE A 206 10.86 -4.64 -7.73
N GLY A 207 9.73 -3.93 -7.59
CA GLY A 207 9.24 -3.03 -8.63
C GLY A 207 10.28 -1.98 -9.04
N VAL A 208 10.92 -1.33 -8.06
CA VAL A 208 11.99 -0.34 -8.30
C VAL A 208 13.18 -0.97 -9.01
N VAL A 209 13.56 -2.20 -8.67
CA VAL A 209 14.63 -2.93 -9.36
C VAL A 209 14.29 -3.10 -10.84
N PHE A 210 13.07 -3.54 -11.19
CA PHE A 210 12.65 -3.62 -12.60
C PHE A 210 12.72 -2.25 -13.29
N TYR A 211 12.12 -1.22 -12.67
CA TYR A 211 12.11 0.15 -13.20
C TYR A 211 13.51 0.70 -13.50
N VAL A 212 14.46 0.52 -12.57
CA VAL A 212 15.83 1.05 -12.71
C VAL A 212 16.66 0.21 -13.69
N THR A 213 16.55 -1.12 -13.64
CA THR A 213 17.34 -2.01 -14.49
C THR A 213 16.86 -2.05 -15.93
N ARG A 214 15.62 -1.64 -16.21
CA ARG A 214 14.98 -1.71 -17.54
C ARG A 214 14.98 -3.12 -18.12
N ILE A 215 14.81 -4.13 -17.26
CA ILE A 215 14.63 -5.52 -17.64
C ILE A 215 13.12 -5.77 -17.75
N PRO A 216 12.62 -6.46 -18.78
CA PRO A 216 13.36 -7.27 -19.77
C PRO A 216 13.74 -6.56 -21.07
N GLU A 217 13.30 -5.32 -21.32
CA GLU A 217 13.53 -4.64 -22.60
C GLU A 217 15.01 -4.37 -22.91
N ARG A 218 15.85 -4.28 -21.88
CA ARG A 218 17.31 -4.21 -22.03
C ARG A 218 17.89 -5.49 -22.65
N TRP A 219 17.30 -6.66 -22.38
CA TRP A 219 17.78 -7.95 -22.89
C TRP A 219 17.35 -8.22 -24.32
N LYS A 220 16.15 -7.76 -24.71
CA LYS A 220 15.63 -7.94 -26.07
C LYS A 220 14.95 -6.66 -26.56
N PRO A 221 15.72 -5.68 -27.07
CA PRO A 221 15.17 -4.45 -27.65
C PRO A 221 14.16 -4.76 -28.76
N GLY A 222 13.03 -4.05 -28.79
CA GLY A 222 11.96 -4.23 -29.79
C GLY A 222 10.92 -5.30 -29.44
N ALA A 223 11.21 -6.23 -28.52
CA ALA A 223 10.27 -7.31 -28.18
C ALA A 223 9.21 -6.91 -27.15
N PHE A 224 9.49 -5.89 -26.33
CA PHE A 224 8.65 -5.46 -25.22
C PHE A 224 8.09 -4.04 -25.41
N ASP A 225 8.03 -3.56 -26.66
CA ASP A 225 7.66 -2.17 -26.97
C ASP A 225 6.19 -1.85 -26.62
N ILE A 226 5.30 -2.84 -26.72
CA ILE A 226 3.86 -2.68 -26.44
C ILE A 226 3.50 -3.17 -25.04
N ALA A 227 3.99 -4.34 -24.64
CA ALA A 227 3.61 -4.99 -23.39
C ALA A 227 4.81 -5.66 -22.69
N GLY A 228 4.78 -5.66 -21.36
CA GLY A 228 5.75 -6.38 -20.53
C GLY A 228 7.10 -5.68 -20.35
N HIS A 229 7.22 -4.41 -20.75
CA HIS A 229 8.42 -3.63 -20.41
C HIS A 229 8.46 -3.28 -18.92
N SER A 230 9.66 -3.00 -18.41
CA SER A 230 9.93 -2.77 -16.99
C SER A 230 8.98 -1.79 -16.29
N HIS A 231 8.60 -0.70 -16.97
CA HIS A 231 7.71 0.31 -16.41
C HIS A 231 6.27 -0.19 -16.21
N GLN A 232 5.76 -1.08 -17.07
CA GLN A 232 4.47 -1.75 -16.83
C GLN A 232 4.57 -2.70 -15.64
N ILE A 233 5.66 -3.47 -15.57
CA ILE A 233 5.92 -4.39 -14.45
C ILE A 233 5.99 -3.60 -13.13
N PHE A 234 6.68 -2.46 -13.12
CA PHE A 234 6.73 -1.55 -11.97
C PHE A 234 5.35 -1.16 -11.48
N HIS A 235 4.45 -0.72 -12.36
CA HIS A 235 3.07 -0.37 -11.98
C HIS A 235 2.31 -1.55 -11.38
N VAL A 236 2.50 -2.77 -11.91
CA VAL A 236 1.91 -3.97 -11.31
C VAL A 236 2.41 -4.18 -9.88
N PHE A 237 3.70 -4.06 -9.63
CA PHE A 237 4.26 -4.14 -8.28
C PHE A 237 3.76 -3.02 -7.35
N VAL A 238 3.51 -1.82 -7.88
CA VAL A 238 2.91 -0.73 -7.10
C VAL A 238 1.49 -1.10 -6.62
N VAL A 239 0.68 -1.68 -7.51
CA VAL A 239 -0.68 -2.14 -7.17
C VAL A 239 -0.63 -3.30 -6.18
N LEU A 240 0.24 -4.29 -6.40
CA LEU A 240 0.40 -5.42 -5.47
C LEU A 240 0.87 -4.96 -4.08
N GLY A 241 1.80 -4.00 -4.03
CA GLY A 241 2.24 -3.37 -2.78
C GLY A 241 1.08 -2.68 -2.06
N ALA A 242 0.27 -1.90 -2.78
CA ALA A 242 -0.90 -1.24 -2.20
C ALA A 242 -1.95 -2.26 -1.68
N LEU A 243 -2.11 -3.40 -2.34
CA LEU A 243 -2.98 -4.48 -1.88
C LEU A 243 -2.43 -5.17 -0.62
N ALA A 244 -1.13 -5.46 -0.57
CA ALA A 244 -0.49 -5.99 0.64
C ALA A 244 -0.62 -5.01 1.83
N HIS A 245 -0.42 -3.72 1.59
CA HIS A 245 -0.63 -2.67 2.58
C HIS A 245 -2.09 -2.57 3.05
N SER A 246 -3.04 -2.74 2.12
CA SER A 246 -4.46 -2.82 2.42
C SER A 246 -4.74 -3.98 3.38
N THR A 247 -4.17 -5.16 3.12
CA THR A 247 -4.32 -6.32 4.02
C THR A 247 -3.71 -6.07 5.39
N ALA A 248 -2.53 -5.46 5.47
CA ALA A 248 -1.91 -5.07 6.75
C ALA A 248 -2.83 -4.15 7.55
N THR A 249 -3.36 -3.12 6.89
CA THR A 249 -4.24 -2.13 7.52
C THR A 249 -5.54 -2.76 8.02
N LEU A 250 -6.16 -3.64 7.22
CA LEU A 250 -7.38 -4.34 7.63
C LEU A 250 -7.14 -5.23 8.86
N VAL A 251 -5.99 -5.92 8.93
CA VAL A 251 -5.61 -6.71 10.13
C VAL A 251 -5.48 -5.80 11.37
N ILE A 252 -4.91 -4.61 11.24
CA ILE A 252 -4.81 -3.63 12.35
C ILE A 252 -6.20 -3.09 12.71
N MET A 253 -7.07 -2.84 11.73
CA MET A 253 -8.45 -2.41 11.97
C MET A 253 -9.24 -3.47 12.74
N ASP A 254 -9.09 -4.75 12.40
CA ASP A 254 -9.76 -5.85 13.10
C ASP A 254 -9.23 -6.03 14.52
N PHE A 255 -7.91 -5.89 14.73
CA PHE A 255 -7.34 -5.78 16.08
C PHE A 255 -8.00 -4.66 16.89
N ARG A 256 -8.14 -3.46 16.29
CA ARG A 256 -8.75 -2.32 16.98
C ARG A 256 -10.23 -2.56 17.27
N ARG A 257 -10.98 -3.22 16.37
CA ARG A 257 -12.38 -3.61 16.60
C ARG A 257 -12.54 -4.58 17.76
N GLY A 258 -11.59 -5.50 17.94
CA GLY A 258 -11.57 -6.40 19.09
C GLY A 258 -11.17 -5.71 20.41
N SER A 259 -10.55 -4.53 20.35
CA SER A 259 -10.05 -3.79 21.52
C SER A 259 -10.38 -2.29 21.42
N PRO A 260 -11.68 -1.92 21.53
CA PRO A 260 -12.14 -0.55 21.29
C PRO A 260 -11.72 0.42 22.41
N THR A 261 -11.64 -0.07 23.65
CA THR A 261 -11.28 0.75 24.81
C THR A 261 -9.78 0.77 25.06
N CYS A 262 -9.32 1.89 25.60
CA CYS A 262 -7.96 2.05 26.09
C CYS A 262 -7.97 1.87 27.60
N ALA A 263 -7.17 0.94 28.13
CA ALA A 263 -6.92 0.87 29.56
C ALA A 263 -6.00 2.05 29.93
N PHE A 264 -6.51 3.00 30.69
CA PHE A 264 -5.76 4.12 31.25
C PHE A 264 -5.38 3.83 32.68
#